data_AF-A0A1H0DUC7-F1
#
_entry.id   AF-A0A1H0DUC7-F1
#
_cell.length_a   1.000
_cell.length_b   1.000
_cell.length_c   1.000
_cell.angle_alpha   90.00
_cell.angle_beta   90.00
_cell.angle_gamma   90.00
#
_symmetry.space_group_name_H-M   'P 1'
#
loop_
_entity.id
_entity.type
_entity.pdbx_description
1 polymer ?
#
loop_
_entity_poly.entity_id
_entity_poly.type
_entity_poly.pdbx_seq_one_letter_code
_entity_poly.pdbx_strand_id
1 'polypeptide(L)'
;MHEVSLNQTIKDYLTGKEIELTTFEDIRQALAKMLVEEKGYPKEYIVPKEQIELILEDEIFPITLDFVVYDEQKNPLLLLAFCFGEIASFVRQYIAVARLHVPFIPLILLTDTKDAYLIQSGDKKVLQRGYFGIPTYQELKELAKKAPSFSLDEKKKKAETCLAHAYFALSGPCCSATGTCDK
;
A
#
# COMPACT_ATOMS: atom_id res chain seq x y z
N MET A 1 -17.12 7.93 -4.76
CA MET A 1 -16.11 8.66 -5.52
C MET A 1 -15.34 7.59 -6.28
N HIS A 2 -15.52 7.53 -7.59
CA HIS A 2 -14.69 6.68 -8.45
C HIS A 2 -13.49 7.53 -8.90
N GLU A 3 -12.38 6.88 -9.24
CA GLU A 3 -11.25 7.59 -9.82
C GLU A 3 -11.64 8.22 -11.15
N VAL A 4 -11.39 9.52 -11.31
CA VAL A 4 -11.60 10.23 -12.57
C VAL A 4 -10.39 11.08 -12.92
N SER A 5 -10.04 11.09 -14.21
CA SER A 5 -9.06 12.02 -14.76
C SER A 5 -9.60 13.45 -14.70
N LEU A 6 -8.74 14.39 -14.32
CA LEU A 6 -9.06 15.82 -14.31
C LEU A 6 -8.51 16.55 -15.55
N ASN A 7 -7.98 15.81 -16.55
CA ASN A 7 -7.36 16.35 -17.76
C ASN A 7 -6.25 17.39 -17.48
N GLN A 8 -5.51 17.18 -16.39
CA GLN A 8 -4.42 18.03 -15.94
C GLN A 8 -3.25 17.14 -15.50
N THR A 9 -2.07 17.73 -15.34
CA THR A 9 -0.92 17.06 -14.74
C THR A 9 -0.62 17.65 -13.36
N ILE A 10 -0.04 16.82 -12.51
CA ILE A 10 0.53 17.22 -11.22
C ILE A 10 1.98 16.73 -11.16
N LYS A 11 2.82 17.50 -10.47
CA LYS A 11 4.19 17.06 -10.16
C LYS A 11 4.16 16.14 -8.95
N ASP A 12 4.52 14.88 -9.13
CA ASP A 12 4.59 13.89 -8.06
C ASP A 12 5.56 14.37 -6.98
N TYR A 13 5.08 14.44 -5.75
CA TYR A 13 5.80 15.00 -4.62
C TYR A 13 7.07 14.22 -4.30
N LEU A 14 7.03 12.89 -4.41
CA LEU A 14 8.15 12.02 -4.04
C LEU A 14 9.22 11.95 -5.15
N THR A 15 8.82 11.86 -6.41
CA THR A 15 9.72 11.62 -7.54
C THR A 15 10.03 12.86 -8.36
N GLY A 16 9.20 13.90 -8.27
CA GLY A 16 9.30 15.11 -9.07
C GLY A 16 8.88 14.97 -10.53
N LYS A 17 8.36 13.80 -10.96
CA LYS A 17 7.88 13.56 -12.32
C LYS A 17 6.51 14.21 -12.54
N GLU A 18 6.23 14.64 -13.76
CA GLU A 18 4.86 15.01 -14.14
C GLU A 18 4.03 13.75 -14.39
N ILE A 19 2.86 13.68 -13.77
CA ILE A 19 1.91 12.57 -13.87
C ILE A 19 0.49 13.11 -14.08
N GLU A 20 -0.39 12.28 -14.60
CA GLU A 20 -1.81 12.61 -14.74
C GLU A 20 -2.44 12.89 -13.36
N LEU A 21 -3.21 13.97 -13.27
CA LEU A 21 -3.97 14.29 -12.08
C LEU A 21 -5.34 13.58 -12.13
N THR A 22 -5.54 12.66 -11.20
CA THR A 22 -6.82 12.03 -10.90
C THR A 22 -7.28 12.40 -9.50
N THR A 23 -8.56 12.16 -9.18
CA THR A 23 -9.07 12.37 -7.81
C THR A 23 -8.38 11.53 -6.75
N PHE A 24 -7.91 10.32 -7.09
CA PHE A 24 -7.17 9.47 -6.15
C PHE A 24 -5.69 9.85 -6.10
N GLU A 25 -5.14 10.29 -7.23
CA GLU A 25 -3.77 10.79 -7.28
C GLU A 25 -3.60 12.03 -6.40
N ASP A 26 -4.55 12.97 -6.40
CA ASP A 26 -4.53 14.14 -5.49
C ASP A 26 -4.46 13.71 -4.01
N ILE A 27 -5.26 12.72 -3.62
CA ILE A 27 -5.24 12.15 -2.26
C ILE A 27 -3.90 11.47 -1.96
N ARG A 28 -3.36 10.70 -2.90
CA ARG A 28 -2.04 10.05 -2.76
C ARG A 28 -0.95 11.10 -2.56
N GLN A 29 -0.99 12.21 -3.30
CA GLN A 29 -0.04 13.33 -3.12
C GLN A 29 -0.16 13.99 -1.76
N ALA A 30 -1.39 14.19 -1.25
CA ALA A 30 -1.62 14.72 0.09
C ALA A 30 -1.06 13.78 1.18
N LEU A 31 -1.26 12.47 1.04
CA LEU A 31 -0.71 11.46 1.95
C LEU A 31 0.83 11.47 1.96
N ALA A 32 1.47 11.57 0.79
CA ALA A 32 2.92 11.69 0.70
C ALA A 32 3.47 12.92 1.44
N LYS A 33 2.83 14.07 1.27
CA LYS A 33 3.20 15.31 1.98
C LYS A 33 3.04 15.17 3.47
N MET A 34 1.92 14.64 3.96
CA MET A 34 1.68 14.42 5.39
C MET A 34 2.75 13.49 6.00
N LEU A 35 3.12 12.40 5.31
CA LEU A 35 4.18 11.51 5.77
C LEU A 35 5.52 12.24 5.95
N VAL A 36 5.91 13.04 4.95
CA VAL A 36 7.22 13.71 4.96
C VAL A 36 7.23 14.93 5.88
N GLU A 37 6.27 15.83 5.72
CA GLU A 37 6.27 17.16 6.35
C GLU A 37 5.75 17.11 7.80
N GLU A 38 4.77 16.26 8.09
CA GLU A 38 4.16 16.20 9.42
C GLU A 38 4.68 15.02 10.25
N LYS A 39 4.89 13.85 9.62
CA LYS A 39 5.28 12.61 10.33
C LYS A 39 6.78 12.30 10.27
N GLY A 40 7.56 13.11 9.55
CA GLY A 40 9.01 13.07 9.52
C GLY A 40 9.59 11.86 8.78
N TYR A 41 8.88 11.31 7.79
CA TYR A 41 9.37 10.22 6.97
C TYR A 41 10.39 10.76 5.96
N PRO A 42 11.61 10.18 5.89
CA PRO A 42 12.56 10.54 4.84
C PRO A 42 11.98 10.20 3.46
N LYS A 43 11.94 11.20 2.58
CA LYS A 43 11.32 11.10 1.26
C LYS A 43 11.96 9.99 0.41
N GLU A 44 13.27 9.81 0.53
CA GLU A 44 14.06 8.78 -0.15
C GLU A 44 13.73 7.34 0.29
N TYR A 45 13.02 7.17 1.40
CA TYR A 45 12.62 5.87 1.93
C TYR A 45 11.16 5.52 1.64
N ILE A 46 10.42 6.40 0.97
CA ILE A 46 9.04 6.13 0.53
C ILE A 46 9.09 5.80 -0.96
N VAL A 47 8.76 4.55 -1.30
CA VAL A 47 8.67 4.08 -2.69
C VAL A 47 7.20 4.17 -3.13
N PRO A 48 6.86 5.07 -4.07
CA PRO A 48 5.51 5.14 -4.63
C PRO A 48 5.29 4.11 -5.74
N LYS A 49 4.05 3.65 -5.88
CA LYS A 49 3.59 2.80 -7.00
C LYS A 49 4.45 1.54 -7.19
N GLU A 50 4.88 0.93 -6.09
CA GLU A 50 5.64 -0.32 -6.13
C GLU A 50 4.75 -1.45 -6.63
N GLN A 51 5.23 -2.23 -7.60
CA GLN A 51 4.47 -3.32 -8.20
C GLN A 51 4.81 -4.66 -7.57
N ILE A 52 3.78 -5.46 -7.32
CA ILE A 52 3.91 -6.86 -6.90
C ILE A 52 3.17 -7.72 -7.92
N GLU A 53 3.80 -8.81 -8.32
CA GLU A 53 3.20 -9.81 -9.20
C GLU A 53 2.60 -10.95 -8.39
N LEU A 54 1.29 -11.17 -8.56
CA LEU A 54 0.63 -12.37 -8.08
C LEU A 54 0.71 -13.44 -9.17
N ILE A 55 1.37 -14.55 -8.86
CA ILE A 55 1.50 -15.68 -9.79
C ILE A 55 0.48 -16.75 -9.41
N LEU A 56 -0.53 -16.92 -10.26
CA LEU A 56 -1.56 -17.95 -10.13
C LEU A 56 -1.44 -18.92 -11.30
N GLU A 57 -0.89 -20.09 -11.02
CA GLU A 57 -0.61 -21.09 -12.06
C GLU A 57 0.28 -20.47 -13.15
N ASP A 58 -0.25 -20.21 -14.34
CA ASP A 58 0.49 -19.61 -15.47
C ASP A 58 0.09 -18.15 -15.74
N GLU A 59 -0.75 -17.54 -14.89
CA GLU A 59 -1.19 -16.15 -15.03
C GLU A 59 -0.46 -15.22 -14.04
N ILE A 60 -0.01 -14.06 -14.56
CA ILE A 60 0.59 -12.99 -13.77
C ILE A 60 -0.45 -11.88 -13.61
N PHE A 61 -0.79 -11.57 -12.37
CA PHE A 61 -1.68 -10.46 -12.02
C PHE A 61 -0.90 -9.38 -11.26
N PRO A 62 -0.51 -8.27 -11.92
CA PRO A 62 0.22 -7.20 -11.28
C PRO A 62 -0.69 -6.35 -10.39
N ILE A 63 -0.20 -5.99 -9.20
CA ILE A 63 -0.84 -5.06 -8.27
C ILE A 63 0.12 -3.89 -8.05
N THR A 64 -0.43 -2.67 -8.03
CA THR A 64 0.33 -1.46 -7.67
C THR A 64 0.00 -1.03 -6.25
N LEU A 65 1.03 -0.85 -5.42
CA LEU A 65 0.92 -0.37 -4.05
C LEU A 65 1.13 1.14 -3.98
N ASP A 66 0.34 1.85 -3.18
CA ASP A 66 0.46 3.31 -3.09
C ASP A 66 1.84 3.71 -2.56
N PHE A 67 2.20 3.27 -1.35
CA PHE A 67 3.51 3.51 -0.75
C PHE A 67 4.02 2.30 0.01
N VAL A 68 5.27 1.92 -0.26
CA VAL A 68 6.06 1.06 0.62
C VAL A 68 7.16 1.91 1.25
N VAL A 69 7.24 1.89 2.57
CA VAL A 69 8.26 2.62 3.34
C VAL A 69 9.33 1.65 3.80
N TYR A 70 10.58 2.03 3.59
CA TYR A 70 11.77 1.25 3.93
C TYR A 70 12.57 1.87 5.08
N ASP A 71 13.43 1.07 5.70
CA ASP A 71 14.51 1.57 6.55
C ASP A 71 15.76 1.92 5.73
N GLU A 72 16.78 2.41 6.44
CA GLU A 72 18.06 2.79 5.87
C GLU A 72 18.82 1.59 5.24
N GLN A 73 18.45 0.36 5.60
CA GLN A 73 19.02 -0.90 5.08
C GLN A 73 18.16 -1.55 3.98
N LYS A 74 17.11 -0.86 3.49
CA LYS A 74 16.16 -1.36 2.49
C LYS A 74 15.30 -2.54 2.98
N ASN A 75 15.09 -2.69 4.30
CA ASN A 75 14.04 -3.57 4.80
C ASN A 75 12.70 -2.83 4.78
N PRO A 76 11.61 -3.46 4.30
CA PRO A 76 10.30 -2.84 4.32
C PRO A 76 9.77 -2.72 5.76
N LEU A 77 9.20 -1.56 6.09
CA LEU A 77 8.62 -1.26 7.39
C LEU A 77 7.09 -1.14 7.33
N LEU A 78 6.56 -0.46 6.31
CA LEU A 78 5.15 -0.10 6.24
C LEU A 78 4.63 -0.17 4.80
N LEU A 79 3.44 -0.73 4.63
CA LEU A 79 2.60 -0.53 3.44
C LEU A 79 1.52 0.47 3.80
N LEU A 80 1.51 1.66 3.18
CA LEU A 80 0.40 2.60 3.29
C LEU A 80 -0.46 2.50 2.03
N ALA A 81 -1.77 2.33 2.22
CA ALA A 81 -2.72 2.38 1.11
C ALA A 81 -3.94 3.25 1.42
N PHE A 82 -4.37 4.00 0.41
CA PHE A 82 -5.66 4.69 0.42
C PHE A 82 -6.77 3.70 0.05
N CYS A 83 -7.86 3.73 0.80
CA CYS A 83 -9.00 2.83 0.64
C CYS A 83 -10.26 3.66 0.41
N PHE A 84 -10.82 3.58 -0.80
CA PHE A 84 -12.11 4.19 -1.07
C PHE A 84 -13.24 3.30 -0.53
N GLY A 85 -13.72 3.58 0.68
CA GLY A 85 -14.82 2.85 1.32
C GLY A 85 -14.55 2.55 2.79
N GLU A 86 -15.18 1.52 3.30
CA GLU A 86 -15.00 1.09 4.70
C GLU A 86 -13.66 0.34 4.83
N ILE A 87 -12.77 0.83 5.71
CA ILE A 87 -11.39 0.35 5.81
C ILE A 87 -11.31 -1.15 6.14
N ALA A 88 -12.17 -1.70 7.01
CA ALA A 88 -12.13 -3.11 7.37
C ALA A 88 -12.33 -4.05 6.17
N SER A 89 -13.03 -3.60 5.13
CA SER A 89 -13.25 -4.34 3.88
C SER A 89 -11.95 -4.57 3.09
N PHE A 90 -10.94 -3.71 3.28
CA PHE A 90 -9.63 -3.79 2.61
C PHE A 90 -8.55 -4.46 3.47
N VAL A 91 -8.79 -4.66 4.77
CA VAL A 91 -7.76 -5.21 5.68
C VAL A 91 -7.21 -6.54 5.19
N ARG A 92 -8.09 -7.43 4.74
CA ARG A 92 -7.70 -8.80 4.38
C ARG A 92 -6.80 -8.83 3.15
N GLN A 93 -7.10 -8.04 2.12
CA GLN A 93 -6.33 -8.03 0.87
C GLN A 93 -4.94 -7.44 1.07
N TYR A 94 -4.82 -6.35 1.83
CA TYR A 94 -3.53 -5.73 2.09
C TYR A 94 -2.66 -6.55 3.04
N ILE A 95 -3.26 -7.28 4.00
CA ILE A 95 -2.50 -8.28 4.79
C ILE A 95 -1.88 -9.35 3.91
N ALA A 96 -2.63 -9.91 2.96
CA ALA A 96 -2.11 -10.93 2.07
C ALA A 96 -0.95 -10.39 1.22
N VAL A 97 -1.12 -9.19 0.64
CA VAL A 97 -0.09 -8.56 -0.18
C VAL A 97 1.16 -8.20 0.63
N ALA A 98 1.01 -7.64 1.83
CA ALA A 98 2.14 -7.35 2.72
C ALA A 98 2.94 -8.61 3.08
N ARG A 99 2.27 -9.75 3.23
CA ARG A 99 2.90 -11.05 3.48
C ARG A 99 3.59 -11.64 2.25
N LEU A 100 3.05 -11.41 1.06
CA LEU A 100 3.59 -11.88 -0.22
C LEU A 100 4.80 -11.09 -0.71
N HIS A 101 4.93 -9.83 -0.28
CA HIS A 101 6.12 -9.03 -0.55
C HIS A 101 7.38 -9.70 0.01
N VAL A 102 8.53 -9.51 -0.65
CA VAL A 102 9.79 -10.14 -0.26
C VAL A 102 10.87 -9.06 -0.11
N PRO A 103 11.41 -8.83 1.11
CA PRO A 103 10.99 -9.37 2.41
C PRO A 103 9.55 -8.98 2.80
N PHE A 104 8.89 -9.72 3.69
CA PHE A 104 7.51 -9.38 4.08
C PHE A 104 7.44 -8.00 4.75
N ILE A 105 6.34 -7.28 4.52
CA ILE A 105 6.12 -5.96 5.12
C ILE A 105 5.43 -6.16 6.48
N PRO A 106 6.02 -5.72 7.61
CA PRO A 106 5.52 -6.07 8.94
C PRO A 106 4.29 -5.28 9.38
N LEU A 107 4.13 -4.05 8.89
CA LEU A 107 3.04 -3.15 9.25
C LEU A 107 2.28 -2.66 8.02
N ILE A 108 1.00 -2.38 8.22
CA ILE A 108 0.11 -1.85 7.20
C ILE A 108 -0.66 -0.68 7.80
N LEU A 109 -0.73 0.42 7.07
CA LEU A 109 -1.55 1.58 7.39
C LEU A 109 -2.58 1.76 6.28
N LEU A 110 -3.85 1.50 6.60
CA LEU A 110 -4.96 1.73 5.67
C LEU A 110 -5.71 2.98 6.08
N THR A 111 -6.08 3.83 5.13
CA THR A 111 -6.83 5.06 5.43
C THR A 111 -7.80 5.43 4.32
N ASP A 112 -8.95 5.98 4.69
CA ASP A 112 -9.92 6.59 3.78
C ASP A 112 -9.87 8.13 3.84
N THR A 113 -8.79 8.70 4.39
CA THR A 113 -8.57 10.11 4.78
C THR A 113 -9.35 10.62 5.99
N LYS A 114 -10.36 9.88 6.48
CA LYS A 114 -11.16 10.26 7.67
C LYS A 114 -10.78 9.43 8.89
N ASP A 115 -10.48 8.16 8.67
CA ASP A 115 -10.03 7.20 9.66
C ASP A 115 -8.76 6.50 9.14
N ALA A 116 -8.03 5.82 10.03
CA ALA A 116 -6.82 5.08 9.69
C ALA A 116 -6.64 3.86 10.59
N TYR A 117 -6.25 2.72 10.02
CA TYR A 117 -6.04 1.47 10.74
C TYR A 117 -4.57 1.07 10.62
N LEU A 118 -3.87 0.99 11.75
CA LEU A 118 -2.52 0.46 11.82
C LEU A 118 -2.55 -1.00 12.25
N ILE A 119 -1.97 -1.87 11.43
CA ILE A 119 -2.17 -3.32 11.52
C ILE A 119 -0.83 -4.05 11.43
N GLN A 120 -0.64 -5.07 12.25
CA GLN A 120 0.45 -6.04 12.13
C GLN A 120 0.09 -7.10 11.09
N SER A 121 0.90 -7.23 10.05
CA SER A 121 0.65 -8.21 8.99
C SER A 121 0.87 -9.64 9.48
N GLY A 122 1.82 -9.88 10.38
CA GLY A 122 2.18 -11.23 10.85
C GLY A 122 1.05 -11.95 11.58
N ASP A 123 0.41 -11.30 12.55
CA ASP A 123 -0.66 -11.89 13.38
C ASP A 123 -2.05 -11.28 13.14
N LYS A 124 -2.16 -10.31 12.21
CA LYS A 124 -3.40 -9.62 11.80
C LYS A 124 -3.97 -8.69 12.87
N LYS A 125 -3.20 -8.33 13.89
CA LYS A 125 -3.67 -7.48 14.99
C LYS A 125 -3.77 -6.03 14.56
N VAL A 126 -4.94 -5.42 14.78
CA VAL A 126 -5.10 -3.96 14.71
C VAL A 126 -4.47 -3.34 15.95
N LEU A 127 -3.40 -2.57 15.76
CA LEU A 127 -2.68 -1.89 16.83
C LEU A 127 -3.37 -0.60 17.25
N GLN A 128 -3.88 0.16 16.28
CA GLN A 128 -4.46 1.47 16.52
C GLN A 128 -5.48 1.83 15.44
N ARG A 129 -6.43 2.71 15.78
CA ARG A 129 -7.43 3.29 14.88
C ARG A 129 -7.44 4.82 14.99
N GLY A 130 -8.05 5.51 14.02
CA GLY A 130 -8.20 6.96 14.01
C GLY A 130 -6.94 7.69 13.57
N TYR A 131 -6.98 9.02 13.65
CA TYR A 131 -5.86 9.91 13.31
C TYR A 131 -4.56 9.57 14.05
N PHE A 132 -4.66 9.18 15.34
CA PHE A 132 -3.51 8.72 16.15
C PHE A 132 -2.95 7.36 15.71
N GLY A 133 -3.60 6.69 14.76
CA GLY A 133 -3.12 5.46 14.12
C GLY A 133 -2.00 5.68 13.10
N ILE A 134 -1.73 6.91 12.67
CA ILE A 134 -0.62 7.21 11.75
C ILE A 134 0.65 7.50 12.55
N PRO A 135 1.62 6.56 12.61
CA PRO A 135 2.82 6.74 13.42
C PRO A 135 3.79 7.71 12.76
N THR A 136 4.60 8.40 13.56
CA THR A 136 5.82 9.07 13.09
C THR A 136 6.85 8.06 12.59
N TYR A 137 7.85 8.50 11.82
CA TYR A 137 8.89 7.59 11.33
C TYR A 137 9.68 6.91 12.47
N GLN A 138 9.90 7.63 13.57
CA GLN A 138 10.57 7.05 14.75
C GLN A 138 9.73 5.97 15.42
N GLU A 139 8.43 6.24 15.64
CA GLU A 139 7.50 5.26 16.20
C GLU A 139 7.35 4.04 15.29
N LEU A 140 7.31 4.25 13.97
CA LEU A 140 7.22 3.18 12.99
C LEU A 140 8.39 2.19 13.13
N LYS A 141 9.63 2.68 13.26
CA LYS A 141 10.80 1.83 13.45
C LYS A 141 10.70 0.98 14.72
N GLU A 142 10.21 1.56 15.82
CA GLU A 142 10.03 0.83 17.08
C GLU A 142 8.89 -0.19 17.02
N LEU A 143 7.82 0.10 16.29
CA LEU A 143 6.71 -0.83 16.05
C LEU A 143 7.14 -1.99 15.16
N ALA A 144 7.89 -1.73 14.09
CA ALA A 144 8.37 -2.74 13.15
C ALA A 144 9.31 -3.75 13.83
N LYS A 145 10.21 -3.30 14.71
CA LYS A 145 11.08 -4.19 15.52
C LYS A 145 10.29 -5.16 16.41
N LYS A 146 9.11 -4.75 16.88
CA LYS A 146 8.24 -5.55 17.76
C LYS A 146 7.22 -6.37 16.98
N ALA A 147 7.12 -6.17 15.66
CA ALA A 147 6.16 -6.89 14.85
C ALA A 147 6.54 -8.37 14.76
N PRO A 148 5.56 -9.28 14.84
CA PRO A 148 5.83 -10.70 14.74
C PRO A 148 6.38 -11.02 13.35
N SER A 149 7.42 -11.86 13.30
CA SER A 149 7.93 -12.41 12.05
C SER A 149 6.86 -13.24 11.35
N PHE A 150 6.82 -13.19 10.03
CA PHE A 150 5.96 -14.04 9.23
C PHE A 150 6.80 -14.89 8.26
N SER A 151 6.46 -16.16 8.12
CA SER A 151 7.07 -17.05 7.13
C SER A 151 6.01 -17.64 6.21
N LEU A 152 6.31 -17.58 4.92
CA LEU A 152 5.54 -18.21 3.86
C LEU A 152 6.11 -19.58 3.57
N ASP A 153 5.35 -20.63 3.93
CA ASP A 153 5.50 -21.92 3.27
C ASP A 153 4.73 -21.90 1.94
N GLU A 154 5.03 -22.85 1.03
CA GLU A 154 4.41 -22.90 -0.30
C GLU A 154 2.87 -22.96 -0.24
N LYS A 155 2.32 -23.66 0.75
CA LYS A 155 0.87 -23.77 0.94
C LYS A 155 0.25 -22.43 1.34
N LYS A 156 0.86 -21.71 2.28
CA LYS A 156 0.45 -20.37 2.69
C LYS A 156 0.62 -19.38 1.55
N LYS A 157 1.72 -19.44 0.81
CA LYS A 157 1.96 -18.57 -0.35
C LYS A 157 0.83 -18.71 -1.35
N LYS A 158 0.48 -19.92 -1.77
CA LYS A 158 -0.66 -20.15 -2.66
C LYS A 158 -1.98 -19.59 -2.09
N ALA A 159 -2.25 -19.81 -0.80
CA ALA A 159 -3.46 -19.31 -0.16
C ALA A 159 -3.53 -17.78 -0.09
N GLU A 160 -2.43 -17.11 0.27
CA GLU A 160 -2.34 -15.65 0.31
C GLU A 160 -2.43 -15.07 -1.11
N THR A 161 -1.82 -15.69 -2.13
CA THR A 161 -1.93 -15.26 -3.53
C THR A 161 -3.36 -15.35 -4.04
N CYS A 162 -4.05 -16.49 -3.82
CA CYS A 162 -5.45 -16.63 -4.21
C CYS A 162 -6.34 -15.59 -3.50
N LEU A 163 -6.07 -15.32 -2.22
CA LEU A 163 -6.79 -14.32 -1.45
C LEU A 163 -6.58 -12.92 -2.04
N ALA A 164 -5.32 -12.50 -2.22
CA ALA A 164 -5.00 -11.19 -2.76
C ALA A 164 -5.65 -11.02 -4.14
N HIS A 165 -5.50 -11.99 -5.03
CA HIS A 165 -6.10 -11.94 -6.35
C HIS A 165 -7.63 -11.80 -6.29
N ALA A 166 -8.31 -12.61 -5.48
CA ALA A 166 -9.77 -12.57 -5.38
C ALA A 166 -10.30 -11.19 -4.96
N TYR A 167 -9.58 -10.46 -4.11
CA TYR A 167 -9.99 -9.12 -3.67
C TYR A 167 -9.58 -8.02 -4.66
N PHE A 168 -8.34 -8.06 -5.17
CA PHE A 168 -7.86 -7.03 -6.09
C PHE A 168 -8.50 -7.13 -7.48
N ALA A 169 -8.84 -8.33 -7.96
CA ALA A 169 -9.59 -8.50 -9.20
C ALA A 169 -11.01 -7.89 -9.14
N LEU A 170 -11.63 -7.87 -7.95
CA LEU A 170 -12.94 -7.26 -7.73
C LEU A 170 -12.87 -5.75 -7.53
N SER A 171 -11.72 -5.23 -7.11
CA SER A 171 -11.52 -3.80 -6.80
C SER A 171 -11.40 -2.93 -8.07
N GLY A 172 -11.49 -3.54 -9.27
CA GLY A 172 -11.31 -2.88 -10.55
C GLY A 172 -9.86 -2.43 -10.78
N PRO A 173 -9.48 -2.04 -12.01
CA PRO A 173 -8.15 -1.54 -12.29
C PRO A 173 -7.97 -0.16 -11.62
N CYS A 174 -7.63 -0.17 -10.33
CA CYS A 174 -7.01 0.97 -9.68
C CYS A 174 -5.55 0.95 -10.16
N CYS A 175 -5.29 1.64 -11.28
CA CYS A 175 -4.03 1.68 -12.03
C CYS A 175 -3.76 0.51 -13.01
N SER A 176 -4.32 0.62 -14.22
CA SER A 176 -3.65 0.14 -15.45
C SER A 176 -3.79 1.19 -16.55
N ALA A 177 -3.08 2.31 -16.41
CA ALA A 177 -2.76 3.15 -17.57
C ALA A 177 -1.65 2.45 -18.37
N THR A 178 -2.04 1.45 -19.17
CA THR A 178 -1.39 1.01 -20.43
C THR A 178 -2.15 -0.21 -20.95
N GLY A 179 -2.91 0.00 -22.02
CA GLY A 179 -3.64 -1.04 -22.72
C GLY A 179 -4.52 -0.40 -23.78
N THR A 180 -3.96 -0.16 -24.95
CA THR A 180 -4.70 0.16 -26.16
C THR A 180 -5.87 -0.81 -26.34
N CYS A 181 -7.10 -0.31 -26.24
CA CYS A 181 -8.25 -1.01 -26.81
C CYS A 181 -8.16 -0.90 -28.33
N ASP A 182 -7.46 -1.83 -28.96
CA ASP A 182 -7.73 -2.13 -30.37
C ASP A 182 -9.01 -2.95 -30.46
N LYS A 183 -9.88 -2.51 -31.37
CA LYS A 183 -11.11 -3.18 -31.79
C LYS A 183 -10.80 -4.44 -32.59
#